data_AF-F0T8U7-F1
#
_entry.id   AF-F0T8U7-F1
#
_cell.length_a   1.000
_cell.length_b   1.000
_cell.length_c   1.000
_cell.angle_alpha   90.00
_cell.angle_beta   90.00
_cell.angle_gamma   90.00
#
_symmetry.space_group_name_H-M   'P 1'
#
loop_
_entity.id
_entity.type
_entity.pdbx_description
1 polymer ?
#
loop_
_entity_poly.entity_id
_entity_poly.type
_entity_poly.pdbx_seq_one_letter_code
_entity_poly.pdbx_strand_id
1 'polypeptide(L)'
;MVVGTKYCSNCGQQIDEEAEVCPECGVRQARPVYREVVYQQKNPGLAAVLSALFVGFGQIYNGQIAKGLIMMVLYFFSILLVLVLIGLITTPLIWIFGIYDAYNTAKRINDGEIVV
;
A
#
# COMPACT_ATOMS: atom_id res chain seq x y z
N MET A 1 19.70 -25.03 9.68
CA MET A 1 18.45 -24.29 9.99
C MET A 1 18.80 -23.34 11.11
N VAL A 2 18.72 -22.03 10.90
CA VAL A 2 18.94 -21.06 11.98
C VAL A 2 17.62 -20.97 12.73
N VAL A 3 17.60 -21.49 13.95
CA VAL A 3 16.45 -21.41 14.84
C VAL A 3 16.49 -20.02 15.49
N GLY A 4 15.41 -19.24 15.38
CA GLY A 4 15.29 -17.96 16.06
C GLY A 4 15.36 -18.16 17.58
N THR A 5 16.09 -17.30 18.29
CA THR A 5 16.21 -17.38 19.75
C THR A 5 15.76 -16.08 20.40
N LYS A 6 15.13 -16.19 21.57
CA LYS A 6 14.76 -15.07 22.44
C LYS A 6 15.28 -15.32 23.86
N TYR A 7 15.30 -14.28 24.69
CA TYR A 7 15.62 -14.44 26.11
C TYR A 7 14.34 -14.59 26.93
N CYS A 8 14.36 -15.47 27.92
CA CYS A 8 13.28 -15.61 28.89
C CYS A 8 13.09 -14.31 29.67
N SER A 9 11.85 -13.81 29.75
CA SER A 9 11.50 -12.59 30.48
C SER A 9 11.70 -12.66 32.00
N ASN A 10 11.88 -13.87 32.55
CA ASN A 10 12.05 -14.09 33.98
C ASN A 10 13.49 -14.43 34.36
N CYS A 11 14.07 -15.51 33.81
CA CYS A 11 15.40 -15.97 34.19
C CYS A 11 16.52 -15.47 33.27
N GLY A 12 16.20 -14.79 32.17
CA GLY A 12 17.19 -14.25 31.22
C GLY A 12 17.86 -15.30 30.34
N GLN A 13 17.42 -16.56 30.36
CA GLN A 13 18.07 -17.61 29.59
C GLN A 13 17.67 -17.59 28.11
N GLN A 14 18.62 -17.90 27.22
CA GLN A 14 18.36 -17.99 25.78
C GLN A 14 17.56 -19.26 25.49
N ILE A 15 16.41 -19.08 24.83
CA ILE A 15 15.43 -20.13 24.52
C ILE A 15 14.99 -19.98 23.06
N ASP A 16 14.33 -21.02 22.56
CA ASP A 16 13.67 -20.98 21.25
C ASP A 16 12.64 -19.83 21.19
N GLU A 17 12.61 -19.11 20.08
CA GLU A 17 11.66 -18.01 19.85
C GLU A 17 10.19 -18.47 19.95
N GLU A 18 9.90 -19.72 19.58
CA GLU A 18 8.57 -20.32 19.60
C GLU A 18 8.23 -20.96 20.97
N ALA A 19 9.18 -20.99 21.92
CA ALA A 19 8.94 -21.58 23.24
C ALA A 19 7.80 -20.85 23.98
N GLU A 20 6.73 -21.60 24.29
CA GLU A 20 5.61 -21.14 25.13
C GLU A 20 5.96 -21.14 26.63
N VAL A 21 6.85 -22.03 27.04
CA VAL A 21 7.31 -22.19 28.42
C VAL A 21 8.83 -22.27 28.40
N CYS A 22 9.49 -21.48 29.26
CA CYS A 22 10.93 -21.58 29.41
C CYS A 22 11.30 -22.96 30.01
N PRO A 23 12.10 -23.79 29.34
CA PRO A 23 12.48 -25.11 29.86
C PRO A 23 13.34 -25.04 31.12
N GLU A 24 13.96 -23.89 31.37
CA GLU A 24 14.90 -23.68 32.49
C GLU A 24 14.21 -23.22 33.78
N CYS A 25 13.19 -22.37 33.70
CA CYS A 25 12.51 -21.81 34.89
C CYS A 25 11.01 -22.06 34.95
N GLY A 26 10.39 -22.61 33.90
CA GLY A 26 8.97 -22.95 33.87
C GLY A 26 8.01 -21.76 33.69
N VAL A 27 8.50 -20.53 33.58
CA VAL A 27 7.65 -19.35 33.32
C VAL A 27 7.18 -19.32 31.87
N ARG A 28 5.87 -19.16 31.69
CA ARG A 28 5.24 -18.99 30.36
C ARG A 28 5.75 -17.73 29.69
N GLN A 29 6.16 -17.87 28.44
CA GLN A 29 6.61 -16.76 27.60
C GLN A 29 5.47 -16.31 26.71
N ALA A 30 5.39 -15.01 26.47
CA ALA A 30 4.49 -14.50 25.46
C ALA A 30 4.88 -15.11 24.10
N ARG A 31 3.89 -15.70 23.41
CA ARG A 31 4.05 -16.02 21.99
C ARG A 31 4.14 -14.72 21.21
N PRO A 32 5.03 -14.63 20.19
CA PRO A 32 4.93 -13.56 19.22
C PRO A 32 3.54 -13.66 18.57
N VAL A 33 2.72 -12.63 18.75
CA VAL A 33 1.44 -12.52 18.05
C VAL A 33 1.77 -12.05 16.65
N TYR A 34 1.80 -12.97 15.69
CA TYR A 34 1.86 -12.62 14.28
C TYR A 34 0.56 -11.89 13.95
N ARG A 35 0.62 -10.56 13.81
CA ARG A 35 -0.53 -9.78 13.37
C ARG A 35 -0.68 -10.05 11.87
N GLU A 36 -1.68 -10.85 11.52
CA GLU A 36 -2.13 -10.94 10.14
C GLU A 36 -2.61 -9.56 9.70
N VAL A 37 -1.85 -8.92 8.81
CA VAL A 37 -2.26 -7.65 8.20
C VAL A 37 -3.33 -8.00 7.19
N VAL A 38 -4.59 -7.93 7.63
CA VAL A 38 -5.74 -8.12 6.73
C VAL A 38 -5.83 -6.92 5.81
N TYR A 39 -5.27 -7.04 4.61
CA TYR A 39 -5.39 -6.03 3.58
C TYR A 39 -6.84 -5.93 3.11
N GLN A 40 -7.43 -4.74 3.22
CA GLN A 40 -8.73 -4.46 2.67
C GLN A 40 -8.65 -4.47 1.14
N GLN A 41 -9.26 -5.49 0.54
CA GLN A 41 -9.35 -5.62 -0.91
C GLN A 41 -10.02 -4.39 -1.52
N LYS A 42 -9.38 -3.80 -2.54
CA LYS A 42 -9.85 -2.67 -3.32
C LYS A 42 -10.62 -3.16 -4.54
N ASN A 43 -11.60 -2.40 -5.01
CA ASN A 43 -12.27 -2.67 -6.28
C ASN A 43 -11.54 -1.92 -7.43
N PRO A 44 -10.86 -2.62 -8.36
CA PRO A 44 -10.11 -1.96 -9.43
C PRO A 44 -11.00 -1.16 -10.38
N GLY A 45 -12.22 -1.64 -10.64
CA GLY A 45 -13.19 -0.94 -11.48
C GLY A 45 -13.63 0.38 -10.85
N LEU A 46 -13.90 0.38 -9.55
CA LEU A 46 -14.22 1.60 -8.81
C LEU A 46 -13.04 2.59 -8.82
N ALA A 47 -11.80 2.11 -8.61
CA ALA A 47 -10.61 2.95 -8.69
C ALA A 47 -10.47 3.62 -10.07
N ALA A 48 -10.71 2.87 -11.15
CA ALA A 48 -10.68 3.37 -12.52
C ALA A 48 -11.77 4.43 -12.76
N VAL A 49 -13.02 4.15 -12.35
CA VAL A 49 -14.15 5.08 -12.52
C VAL A 49 -13.91 6.37 -11.75
N LEU A 50 -13.41 6.28 -10.50
CA LEU A 50 -13.07 7.46 -9.71
C LEU A 50 -12.00 8.29 -10.41
N SER A 51 -10.94 7.68 -10.94
CA SER A 51 -9.92 8.42 -11.69
C SER A 51 -10.43 8.99 -13.02
N ALA A 52 -11.42 8.37 -13.65
CA ALA A 52 -12.03 8.86 -14.88
C ALA A 52 -12.92 10.09 -14.61
N LEU A 53 -13.66 10.09 -13.49
CA LEU A 53 -14.48 11.22 -13.04
C LEU A 53 -13.61 12.42 -12.67
N PHE A 54 -12.50 12.20 -11.97
CA PHE A 54 -11.55 13.23 -11.62
C PHE A 54 -10.15 12.66 -11.45
N VAL A 55 -9.17 13.25 -12.15
CA VAL A 55 -7.77 12.79 -12.10
C VAL A 55 -7.27 12.81 -10.64
N GLY A 56 -6.68 11.71 -10.20
CA GLY A 56 -6.14 11.56 -8.84
C GLY A 56 -7.11 10.93 -7.83
N PHE A 57 -8.42 10.87 -8.09
CA PHE A 57 -9.38 10.26 -7.15
C PHE A 57 -9.18 8.75 -7.02
N GLY A 58 -8.86 8.04 -8.10
CA GLY A 58 -8.57 6.61 -8.05
C GLY A 58 -7.34 6.30 -7.19
N GLN A 59 -6.30 7.14 -7.26
CA GLN A 59 -5.09 7.04 -6.45
C GLN A 59 -5.38 7.32 -4.98
N ILE A 60 -6.20 8.31 -4.67
CA ILE A 60 -6.64 8.61 -3.29
C ILE A 60 -7.47 7.45 -2.72
N TYR A 61 -8.38 6.85 -3.51
CA TYR A 61 -9.14 5.66 -3.13
C TYR A 61 -8.24 4.45 -2.80
N ASN A 62 -7.16 4.30 -3.57
CA ASN A 62 -6.13 3.30 -3.35
C ASN A 62 -5.24 3.61 -2.13
N GLY A 63 -5.44 4.71 -1.40
CA GLY A 63 -4.62 5.12 -0.25
C GLY A 63 -3.38 5.93 -0.63
N GLN A 64 -3.10 6.11 -1.93
CA GLN A 64 -1.92 6.84 -2.43
C GLN A 64 -2.19 8.34 -2.53
N ILE A 65 -2.43 9.00 -1.39
CA ILE A 65 -2.85 10.42 -1.34
C ILE A 65 -1.83 11.33 -2.03
N ALA A 66 -0.54 11.20 -1.70
CA ALA A 66 0.51 12.03 -2.29
C ALA A 66 0.57 11.89 -3.82
N LYS A 67 0.44 10.65 -4.33
CA LYS A 67 0.40 10.37 -5.77
C LYS A 67 -0.81 11.02 -6.43
N GLY A 68 -1.99 10.90 -5.82
CA GLY A 68 -3.21 11.53 -6.31
C GLY A 68 -3.09 13.06 -6.40
N LEU A 69 -2.54 13.71 -5.37
CA LEU A 69 -2.30 15.16 -5.36
C LEU A 69 -1.30 15.60 -6.44
N ILE A 70 -0.20 14.85 -6.62
CA ILE A 70 0.77 15.13 -7.68
C ILE A 70 0.10 15.06 -9.06
N MET A 71 -0.73 14.04 -9.31
CA MET A 71 -1.45 13.91 -10.57
C MET A 71 -2.45 15.05 -10.80
N MET A 72 -3.15 15.52 -9.75
CA MET A 72 -4.03 16.68 -9.86
C MET A 72 -3.28 17.95 -10.25
N VAL A 73 -2.12 18.20 -9.63
CA VAL A 73 -1.27 19.35 -9.96
C VAL A 73 -0.76 19.27 -11.40
N LEU A 74 -0.27 18.10 -11.82
CA LEU A 74 0.18 17.88 -13.20
C LEU A 74 -0.96 18.08 -14.21
N TYR A 75 -2.16 17.60 -13.89
CA TYR A 75 -3.34 17.76 -14.73
C TYR A 75 -3.78 19.22 -14.84
N PHE A 76 -3.75 19.97 -13.74
CA PHE A 76 -4.04 21.41 -13.73
C PHE A 76 -3.10 22.18 -14.67
N PHE A 77 -1.78 21.96 -14.56
CA PHE A 77 -0.82 22.61 -15.47
C PHE A 77 -0.97 22.13 -16.92
N SER A 78 -1.29 20.86 -17.14
CA SER A 78 -1.55 20.34 -18.49
C SER A 78 -2.75 21.02 -19.15
N ILE A 79 -3.82 21.32 -18.39
CA ILE A 79 -4.95 22.10 -18.89
C ILE A 79 -4.52 23.52 -19.29
N LEU A 80 -3.68 24.19 -18.48
CA LEU A 80 -3.16 25.52 -18.84
C LEU A 80 -2.35 25.47 -20.14
N LEU A 81 -1.62 24.39 -20.40
CA LEU A 81 -0.87 24.18 -21.64
C LEU A 81 -1.77 23.98 -22.87
N VAL A 82 -3.08 23.79 -22.73
CA VAL A 82 -4.02 23.73 -23.86
C VAL A 82 -4.00 25.05 -24.64
N LEU A 83 -3.77 26.18 -23.95
CA LEU A 83 -3.66 27.50 -24.57
C LEU A 83 -2.52 27.62 -25.59
N VAL A 84 -1.48 26.78 -25.46
CA VAL A 84 -0.34 26.72 -26.38
C VAL A 84 -0.33 25.43 -27.20
N LEU A 85 -1.49 24.78 -27.36
CA LEU A 85 -1.73 23.54 -28.12
C LEU A 85 -1.06 22.26 -27.57
N ILE A 86 0.01 22.37 -26.79
CA ILE A 86 0.70 21.23 -26.15
C ILE A 86 -0.23 20.47 -25.20
N GLY A 87 -1.15 21.18 -24.53
CA GLY A 87 -2.16 20.60 -23.66
C GLY A 87 -3.09 19.62 -24.37
N LEU A 88 -3.35 19.80 -25.68
CA LEU A 88 -4.26 18.93 -26.42
C LEU A 88 -3.80 17.47 -26.46
N ILE A 89 -2.48 17.23 -26.35
CA ILE A 89 -1.91 15.90 -26.30
C ILE A 89 -1.64 15.49 -24.84
N THR A 90 -1.06 16.37 -24.03
CA THR A 90 -0.67 16.02 -22.66
C THR A 90 -1.86 15.75 -21.74
N THR A 91 -2.97 16.48 -21.90
CA THR A 91 -4.16 16.33 -21.06
C THR A 91 -4.83 14.94 -21.22
N PRO A 92 -5.17 14.47 -22.44
CA PRO A 92 -5.72 13.12 -22.59
C PRO A 92 -4.73 12.03 -22.20
N LEU A 93 -3.42 12.23 -22.41
CA LEU A 93 -2.40 11.28 -21.98
C LEU A 93 -2.39 11.11 -20.45
N ILE A 94 -2.35 12.21 -19.69
CA ILE A 94 -2.36 12.17 -18.23
C ILE A 94 -3.68 11.57 -17.72
N TRP A 95 -4.81 11.93 -18.34
CA TRP A 95 -6.13 11.40 -17.95
C TRP A 95 -6.23 9.88 -18.15
N ILE A 96 -5.87 9.36 -19.33
CA ILE A 96 -5.87 7.91 -19.61
C ILE A 96 -4.86 7.18 -18.71
N PHE A 97 -3.67 7.76 -18.53
CA PHE A 97 -2.66 7.22 -17.63
C PHE A 97 -3.17 7.10 -16.19
N GLY A 98 -3.87 8.13 -15.68
CA GLY A 98 -4.47 8.10 -14.35
C GLY A 98 -5.47 6.97 -14.15
N ILE A 99 -6.31 6.69 -15.16
CA ILE A 99 -7.28 5.60 -15.13
C ILE A 99 -6.57 4.24 -15.07
N TYR A 100 -5.62 4.02 -15.98
CA TYR A 100 -4.83 2.78 -16.04
C TYR A 100 -4.04 2.56 -14.73
N ASP A 101 -3.41 3.61 -14.23
CA ASP A 101 -2.63 3.58 -13.02
C ASP A 101 -3.49 3.24 -11.78
N ALA A 102 -4.67 3.85 -11.64
CA ALA A 102 -5.59 3.57 -10.54
C ALA A 102 -6.09 2.11 -10.57
N TYR A 103 -6.43 1.60 -11.76
CA TYR A 103 -6.88 0.22 -11.94
C TYR A 103 -5.79 -0.80 -11.59
N ASN A 104 -4.60 -0.66 -12.17
CA ASN A 104 -3.50 -1.60 -11.93
C ASN A 104 -2.96 -1.50 -10.51
N THR A 105 -2.89 -0.30 -9.94
CA THR A 105 -2.47 -0.14 -8.54
C THR A 105 -3.43 -0.85 -7.59
N ALA A 106 -4.75 -0.78 -7.82
CA ALA A 106 -5.73 -1.50 -7.01
C ALA A 106 -5.53 -3.02 -7.07
N LYS A 107 -5.22 -3.59 -8.24
CA LYS A 107 -4.87 -5.02 -8.36
C LYS A 107 -3.62 -5.37 -7.57
N ARG A 108 -2.56 -4.57 -7.73
CA ARG A 108 -1.29 -4.78 -7.03
C ARG A 108 -1.41 -4.67 -5.51
N ILE A 109 -2.31 -3.82 -5.01
CA ILE A 109 -2.67 -3.77 -3.58
C ILE A 109 -3.36 -5.07 -3.15
N ASN A 110 -4.31 -5.56 -3.95
CA ASN A 110 -5.02 -6.81 -3.67
C ASN A 110 -4.12 -8.04 -3.66
N ASP A 111 -3.10 -8.03 -4.52
CA ASP A 111 -2.09 -9.09 -4.65
C ASP A 111 -0.99 -8.98 -3.57
N GLY A 112 -1.04 -7.95 -2.72
CA GLY A 112 -0.05 -7.73 -1.65
C GLY A 112 1.30 -7.20 -2.13
N GLU A 113 1.43 -6.79 -3.39
CA GLU A 113 2.66 -6.19 -3.94
C GLU A 113 2.90 -4.76 -3.44
N ILE A 114 1.83 -4.03 -3.14
CA ILE A 114 1.87 -2.65 -2.65
C ILE A 114 1.19 -2.58 -1.30
N VAL A 115 1.94 -2.12 -0.30
CA VAL A 115 1.44 -1.76 1.03
C VAL A 115 1.22 -0.25 1.04
N VAL A 116 0.01 0.19 1.40
CA VAL A 116 -0.43 1.59 1.43
C VAL A 116 -0.88 2.01 2.81
#